data_AF-A0A950IHD6-F1
#
_entry.id   AF-A0A950IHD6-F1
#
_cell.length_a   1.000
_cell.length_b   1.000
_cell.length_c   1.000
_cell.angle_alpha   90.00
_cell.angle_beta   90.00
_cell.angle_gamma   90.00
#
_symmetry.space_group_name_H-M   'P 1'
#
loop_
_entity.id
_entity.type
_entity.pdbx_description
1 polymer ?
#
loop_
_entity_poly.entity_id
_entity_poly.type
_entity_poly.pdbx_seq_one_letter_code
_entity_poly.pdbx_strand_id
1 'polypeptide(L)'
;MLAQADRLVAAGGSDEAAFALRETERRYLPDTLKAYLDVPPARRDATAETMLIEQLRLLERATAQRLKVLSESAETALAANGTFLTERFGALDTLPETAPLGADPSDGAPPTALVRRLLEAVEREAGAEPGAILERAAARFAAAFPAITTVQRGGMFGRGPVEAVALDVPRRDDLQRYQLVRTRAGAVEATVTRYLRGIKNRTYAYDVGEWAQALIEDLAAYVERERGARATLTRLFMEQR
;
A
#
# COMPACT_ATOMS: atom_id res chain seq x y z
N MET A 1 -22.25 -0.87 -2.69
CA MET A 1 -21.92 0.58 -2.69
C MET A 1 -20.68 0.89 -1.86
N LEU A 2 -20.56 0.40 -0.61
CA LEU A 2 -19.35 0.57 0.23
C LEU A 2 -18.05 0.01 -0.40
N ALA A 3 -18.09 -1.19 -0.99
CA ALA A 3 -16.92 -1.77 -1.67
C ALA A 3 -16.45 -1.00 -2.93
N GLN A 4 -17.31 -0.15 -3.50
CA GLN A 4 -16.99 0.71 -4.65
C GLN A 4 -16.37 2.04 -4.17
N ALA A 5 -16.82 2.54 -3.02
CA ALA A 5 -16.21 3.66 -2.31
C ALA A 5 -14.78 3.34 -1.85
N ASP A 6 -14.53 2.14 -1.31
CA ASP A 6 -13.18 1.71 -0.92
C ASP A 6 -12.18 1.71 -2.09
N ARG A 7 -12.63 1.27 -3.26
CA ARG A 7 -11.78 1.27 -4.47
C ARG A 7 -11.52 2.67 -5.01
N LEU A 8 -12.48 3.58 -4.92
CA LEU A 8 -12.32 4.99 -5.34
C LEU A 8 -11.42 5.76 -4.36
N VAL A 9 -11.55 5.50 -3.06
CA VAL A 9 -10.69 6.06 -2.00
C VAL A 9 -9.24 5.57 -2.13
N ALA A 10 -9.03 4.32 -2.55
CA ALA A 10 -7.70 3.76 -2.81
C ALA A 10 -7.06 4.24 -4.12
N ALA A 11 -7.84 4.82 -5.05
CA ALA A 11 -7.40 5.11 -6.41
C ALA A 11 -7.12 6.59 -6.73
N GLY A 12 -7.52 7.57 -5.90
CA GLY A 12 -7.20 8.97 -6.25
C GLY A 12 -7.89 10.07 -5.44
N GLY A 13 -7.66 10.13 -4.12
CA GLY A 13 -8.09 11.26 -3.30
C GLY A 13 -6.99 11.67 -2.32
N SER A 14 -6.82 12.97 -2.08
CA SER A 14 -5.85 13.51 -1.10
C SER A 14 -5.88 12.68 0.19
N ASP A 15 -4.73 12.16 0.61
CA ASP A 15 -4.53 11.23 1.74
C ASP A 15 -5.37 11.57 2.98
N GLU A 16 -5.54 12.87 3.24
CA GLU A 16 -6.28 13.40 4.38
C GLU A 16 -7.79 13.08 4.36
N ALA A 17 -8.43 13.14 3.20
CA ALA A 17 -9.87 12.89 3.07
C ALA A 17 -10.20 11.40 3.19
N ALA A 18 -9.36 10.55 2.60
CA ALA A 18 -9.42 9.09 2.71
C ALA A 18 -9.15 8.62 4.15
N PHE A 19 -8.14 9.21 4.79
CA PHE A 19 -7.81 8.96 6.19
C PHE A 19 -8.97 9.35 7.12
N ALA A 20 -9.54 10.54 6.95
CA ALA A 20 -10.65 11.01 7.79
C ALA A 20 -11.90 10.10 7.71
N LEU A 21 -12.22 9.55 6.53
CA LEU A 21 -13.31 8.60 6.37
C LEU A 21 -13.04 7.28 7.13
N ARG A 22 -11.83 6.73 6.98
CA ARG A 22 -11.43 5.49 7.65
C ARG A 22 -11.40 5.63 9.18
N GLU A 23 -10.89 6.75 9.69
CA GLU A 23 -10.84 6.98 11.15
C GLU A 23 -12.26 7.20 11.73
N THR A 24 -13.14 7.82 10.95
CA THR A 24 -14.55 8.00 11.31
C THR A 24 -15.27 6.66 11.43
N GLU A 25 -15.09 5.78 10.45
CA GLU A 25 -15.68 4.43 10.42
C GLU A 25 -15.11 3.53 11.51
N ARG A 26 -13.78 3.46 11.64
CA ARG A 26 -13.10 2.49 12.50
C ARG A 26 -13.13 2.86 13.98
N ARG A 27 -13.22 4.15 14.30
CA ARG A 27 -12.99 4.63 15.68
C ARG A 27 -14.08 5.54 16.18
N TYR A 28 -14.34 6.64 15.49
CA TYR A 28 -15.26 7.66 16.00
C TYR A 28 -16.71 7.17 16.10
N LEU A 29 -17.22 6.51 15.06
CA LEU A 29 -18.59 6.02 15.02
C LEU A 29 -18.85 4.88 16.02
N PRO A 30 -18.00 3.83 16.12
CA PRO A 30 -18.16 2.79 17.13
C PRO A 30 -18.08 3.32 18.55
N ASP A 31 -17.13 4.22 18.84
CA ASP A 31 -16.95 4.79 20.19
C ASP A 31 -18.16 5.63 20.60
N THR A 32 -18.71 6.43 19.67
CA THR A 32 -19.88 7.29 19.93
C THR A 32 -21.15 6.45 20.16
N LEU A 33 -21.38 5.42 19.34
CA LEU A 33 -22.52 4.52 19.51
C LEU A 33 -22.40 3.71 20.81
N LYS A 34 -21.20 3.23 21.13
CA LYS A 34 -20.95 2.53 22.39
C LYS A 34 -21.22 3.41 23.60
N ALA A 35 -20.71 4.65 23.59
CA ALA A 35 -20.95 5.60 24.68
C ALA A 35 -22.46 5.89 24.90
N TYR A 36 -23.24 5.97 23.82
CA TYR A 36 -24.71 6.12 23.92
C TYR A 36 -25.38 4.84 24.46
N LEU A 37 -24.97 3.67 23.98
CA LEU A 37 -25.56 2.40 24.37
C LEU A 37 -25.23 2.01 25.83
N ASP A 38 -24.07 2.42 26.33
CA ASP A 38 -23.63 2.21 27.71
C ASP A 38 -24.49 3.00 28.73
N VAL A 39 -25.25 4.00 28.28
CA VAL A 39 -26.25 4.69 29.12
C VAL A 39 -27.47 3.78 29.32
N PRO A 40 -27.88 3.47 30.56
CA PRO A 40 -29.07 2.67 30.83
C PRO A 40 -30.32 3.27 30.18
N PRO A 41 -31.24 2.48 29.60
CA PRO A 41 -32.40 2.98 28.87
C PRO A 41 -33.24 4.00 29.66
N ALA A 42 -33.40 3.77 30.97
CA ALA A 42 -34.15 4.66 31.86
C ALA A 42 -33.49 6.04 32.09
N ARG A 43 -32.23 6.22 31.68
CA ARG A 43 -31.45 7.46 31.80
C ARG A 43 -31.08 8.07 30.45
N ARG A 44 -31.53 7.49 29.34
CA ARG A 44 -31.33 8.07 28.01
C ARG A 44 -32.26 9.27 27.86
N ASP A 45 -31.67 10.42 27.56
CA ASP A 45 -32.41 11.64 27.28
C ASP A 45 -32.86 11.63 25.80
N ALA A 46 -34.13 11.93 25.54
CA ALA A 46 -34.67 12.07 24.19
C ALA A 46 -33.93 13.15 23.37
N THR A 47 -33.37 14.15 24.06
CA THR A 47 -32.50 15.17 23.46
C THR A 47 -31.19 14.57 22.96
N ALA A 48 -30.57 13.69 23.75
CA ALA A 48 -29.32 13.01 23.37
C ALA A 48 -29.53 12.04 22.20
N GLU A 49 -30.67 11.36 22.16
CA GLU A 49 -31.06 10.51 21.02
C GLU A 49 -31.25 11.32 19.74
N THR A 50 -31.96 12.45 19.83
CA THR A 50 -32.18 13.35 18.68
C THR A 50 -30.85 13.91 18.16
N MET A 51 -29.97 14.37 19.05
CA MET A 51 -28.63 14.86 18.68
C MET A 51 -27.78 13.76 18.01
N LEU A 52 -27.83 12.52 18.51
CA LEU A 52 -27.11 11.40 17.90
C LEU A 52 -27.62 11.14 16.48
N ILE A 53 -28.93 11.13 16.27
CA ILE A 53 -29.55 10.95 14.95
C ILE A 53 -29.13 12.09 14.00
N GLU A 54 -29.12 13.34 14.47
CA GLU A 54 -28.67 14.49 13.68
C GLU A 54 -27.20 14.39 13.30
N GLN A 55 -26.34 13.99 14.24
CA GLN A 55 -24.91 13.76 13.98
C GLN A 55 -24.70 12.66 12.94
N LEU A 56 -25.42 11.54 13.05
CA LEU A 56 -25.35 10.45 12.07
C LEU A 56 -25.79 10.90 10.68
N ARG A 57 -26.88 11.68 10.58
CA ARG A 57 -27.36 12.25 9.30
C ARG A 57 -26.40 13.28 8.70
N LEU A 58 -25.71 14.04 9.55
CA LEU A 58 -24.69 14.98 9.10
C LEU A 58 -23.47 14.23 8.55
N LEU A 59 -23.05 13.18 9.26
CA LEU A 59 -21.95 12.31 8.87
C LEU A 59 -22.23 11.56 7.56
N GLU A 60 -23.45 11.07 7.39
CA GLU A 60 -23.92 10.45 6.15
C GLU A 60 -23.84 11.44 4.97
N ARG A 61 -24.41 12.64 5.12
CA ARG A 61 -24.38 13.68 4.08
C ARG A 61 -22.95 14.12 3.74
N ALA A 62 -22.10 14.31 4.75
CA ALA A 62 -20.70 14.68 4.55
C ALA A 62 -19.94 13.58 3.80
N THR A 63 -20.18 12.31 4.14
CA THR A 63 -19.57 11.15 3.47
C THR A 63 -20.04 11.05 2.02
N ALA A 64 -21.35 11.17 1.77
CA ALA A 64 -21.92 11.12 0.43
C ALA A 64 -21.37 12.24 -0.47
N GLN A 65 -21.29 13.47 0.05
CA GLN A 65 -20.72 14.60 -0.68
C GLN A 65 -19.23 14.38 -1.00
N ARG A 66 -18.46 13.83 -0.07
CA ARG A 66 -17.03 13.52 -0.31
C ARG A 66 -16.85 12.42 -1.34
N LEU A 67 -17.66 11.36 -1.29
CA LEU A 67 -17.62 10.30 -2.30
C LEU A 67 -17.94 10.82 -3.70
N LYS A 68 -18.90 11.74 -3.81
CA LYS A 68 -19.22 12.42 -5.07
C LYS A 68 -18.04 13.24 -5.62
N VAL A 69 -17.38 14.03 -4.76
CA VAL A 69 -16.19 14.79 -5.18
C VAL A 69 -15.05 13.85 -5.63
N LEU A 70 -14.86 12.73 -4.94
CA LEU A 70 -13.88 11.71 -5.33
C LEU A 70 -14.22 11.07 -6.69
N SER A 71 -15.49 10.75 -6.95
CA SER A 71 -15.89 10.19 -8.25
C SER A 71 -15.71 11.19 -9.38
N GLU A 72 -16.11 12.46 -9.18
CA GLU A 72 -15.91 13.52 -10.18
C GLU A 72 -14.42 13.77 -10.46
N SER A 73 -13.59 13.76 -9.42
CA SER A 73 -12.13 13.87 -9.55
C SER A 73 -11.52 12.68 -10.30
N ALA A 74 -11.96 11.46 -10.00
CA ALA A 74 -11.49 10.25 -10.67
C ALA A 74 -11.89 10.25 -12.16
N GLU A 75 -13.13 10.65 -12.48
CA GLU A 75 -13.61 10.83 -13.86
C GLU A 75 -12.77 11.87 -14.62
N THR A 76 -12.48 13.00 -13.97
CA THR A 76 -11.64 14.06 -14.55
C THR A 76 -10.21 13.57 -14.82
N ALA A 77 -9.61 12.83 -13.88
CA ALA A 77 -8.28 12.25 -14.04
C ALA A 77 -8.25 11.19 -15.16
N LEU A 78 -9.28 10.34 -15.25
CA LEU A 78 -9.44 9.37 -16.33
C LEU A 78 -9.57 10.05 -17.70
N ALA A 79 -10.39 11.10 -17.80
CA ALA A 79 -10.55 11.87 -19.03
C ALA A 79 -9.26 12.59 -19.44
N ALA A 80 -8.55 13.19 -18.49
CA ALA A 80 -7.26 13.83 -18.74
C ALA A 80 -6.20 12.82 -19.20
N ASN A 81 -6.14 11.64 -18.57
CA ASN A 81 -5.26 10.56 -18.99
C ASN A 81 -5.63 10.05 -20.39
N GLY A 82 -6.91 9.87 -20.69
CA GLY A 82 -7.37 9.47 -22.03
C GLY A 82 -6.99 10.49 -23.11
N THR A 83 -7.11 11.78 -22.79
CA THR A 83 -6.71 12.88 -23.68
C THR A 83 -5.21 12.85 -23.93
N PHE A 84 -4.40 12.75 -22.87
CA PHE A 84 -2.94 12.64 -22.97
C PHE A 84 -2.50 11.43 -23.79
N LEU A 85 -3.13 10.27 -23.58
CA LEU A 85 -2.83 9.06 -24.35
C LEU A 85 -3.19 9.24 -25.83
N THR A 86 -4.32 9.87 -26.13
CA THR A 86 -4.76 10.17 -27.49
C THR A 86 -3.82 11.15 -28.19
N GLU A 87 -3.35 12.19 -27.49
CA GLU A 87 -2.35 13.12 -28.01
C GLU A 87 -0.99 12.45 -28.24
N ARG A 88 -0.58 11.55 -27.32
CA ARG A 88 0.75 10.95 -27.35
C ARG A 88 0.89 9.80 -28.33
N PHE A 89 -0.18 9.04 -28.54
CA PHE A 89 -0.17 7.79 -29.31
C PHE A 89 -1.17 7.79 -30.48
N GLY A 90 -2.06 8.76 -30.59
CA GLY A 90 -3.12 8.79 -31.60
C GLY A 90 -4.42 8.13 -31.11
N ALA A 91 -5.44 8.11 -31.98
CA ALA A 91 -6.72 7.48 -31.66
C ALA A 91 -6.54 5.97 -31.45
N LEU A 92 -7.30 5.38 -30.51
CA LEU A 92 -7.26 3.93 -30.23
C LEU A 92 -7.40 3.08 -31.49
N ASP A 93 -8.25 3.49 -32.43
CA ASP A 93 -8.49 2.79 -33.70
C ASP A 93 -7.30 2.83 -34.67
N THR A 94 -6.32 3.68 -34.39
CA THR A 94 -5.08 3.83 -35.19
C THR A 94 -3.87 3.15 -34.54
N LEU A 95 -4.03 2.63 -33.31
CA LEU A 95 -2.98 1.88 -32.63
C LEU A 95 -2.96 0.44 -33.16
N PRO A 96 -1.77 -0.13 -33.41
CA PRO A 96 -1.68 -1.53 -33.84
C PRO A 96 -2.22 -2.45 -32.74
N GLU A 97 -3.19 -3.31 -33.10
CA GLU A 97 -3.87 -4.27 -32.21
C GLU A 97 -2.90 -5.30 -31.59
N THR A 98 -1.75 -5.50 -32.24
CA THR A 98 -0.63 -6.30 -31.74
C THR A 98 0.53 -5.41 -31.36
N ALA A 99 0.98 -5.51 -30.10
CA ALA A 99 2.21 -4.89 -29.63
C ALA A 99 3.36 -5.24 -30.60
N PRO A 100 4.23 -4.28 -30.99
CA PRO A 100 5.36 -4.58 -31.84
C PRO A 100 6.21 -5.66 -31.18
N LEU A 101 6.49 -6.74 -31.92
CA LEU A 101 7.43 -7.78 -31.54
C LEU A 101 8.78 -7.13 -31.21
N GLY A 102 9.06 -6.95 -29.92
CA GLY A 102 10.28 -6.33 -29.42
C GLY A 102 10.09 -5.22 -28.36
N ALA A 103 8.88 -4.70 -28.14
CA ALA A 103 8.62 -3.80 -27.01
C ALA A 103 8.32 -4.62 -25.75
N ASP A 104 9.33 -4.80 -24.90
CA ASP A 104 9.17 -5.52 -23.64
C ASP A 104 8.31 -4.69 -22.66
N PRO A 105 7.21 -5.22 -22.08
CA PRO A 105 6.33 -4.50 -21.16
C PRO A 105 7.00 -4.03 -19.85
N SER A 106 8.31 -4.21 -19.69
CA SER A 106 9.15 -3.76 -18.59
C SER A 106 9.74 -2.36 -18.83
N ASP A 107 10.04 -1.97 -20.07
CA ASP A 107 10.70 -0.69 -20.40
C ASP A 107 9.79 0.53 -20.15
N GLY A 108 8.48 0.35 -20.29
CA GLY A 108 7.46 1.38 -20.05
C GLY A 108 6.63 1.18 -18.78
N ALA A 109 6.86 0.13 -17.99
CA ALA A 109 6.00 -0.16 -16.84
C ALA A 109 6.08 0.97 -15.80
N PRO A 110 4.94 1.38 -15.20
CA PRO A 110 4.96 2.28 -14.06
C PRO A 110 5.67 1.58 -12.87
N PRO A 111 6.43 2.30 -12.03
CA PRO A 111 7.17 1.72 -10.90
C PRO A 111 6.30 0.83 -10.00
N THR A 112 5.07 1.24 -9.76
CA THR A 112 4.08 0.50 -8.97
C THR A 112 3.82 -0.90 -9.53
N ALA A 113 3.76 -1.05 -10.86
CA ALA A 113 3.56 -2.35 -11.49
C ALA A 113 4.80 -3.24 -11.35
N LEU A 114 6.00 -2.67 -11.47
CA LEU A 114 7.26 -3.41 -11.29
C LEU A 114 7.40 -3.93 -9.85
N VAL A 115 7.13 -3.08 -8.87
CA VAL A 115 7.18 -3.47 -7.45
C VAL A 115 6.10 -4.49 -7.11
N ARG A 116 4.87 -4.31 -7.61
CA ARG A 116 3.79 -5.28 -7.41
C ARG A 116 4.16 -6.66 -7.96
N ARG A 117 4.70 -6.73 -9.19
CA ARG A 117 5.18 -7.99 -9.78
C ARG A 117 6.29 -8.63 -8.95
N LEU A 118 7.17 -7.85 -8.33
CA LEU A 118 8.22 -8.37 -7.46
C LEU A 118 7.64 -9.07 -6.24
N LEU A 119 6.66 -8.45 -5.57
CA LEU A 119 5.98 -9.05 -4.41
C LEU A 119 5.14 -10.27 -4.80
N GLU A 120 4.41 -10.20 -5.91
CA GLU A 120 3.67 -11.36 -6.44
C GLU A 120 4.60 -12.53 -6.79
N ALA A 121 5.82 -12.25 -7.27
CA ALA A 121 6.83 -13.28 -7.50
C ALA A 121 7.32 -13.92 -6.18
N VAL A 122 7.55 -13.11 -5.14
CA VAL A 122 7.90 -13.62 -3.80
C VAL A 122 6.80 -14.55 -3.27
N GLU A 123 5.54 -14.13 -3.33
CA GLU A 123 4.41 -14.91 -2.84
C GLU A 123 4.25 -16.22 -3.63
N ARG A 124 4.32 -16.15 -4.95
CA ARG A 124 4.21 -17.33 -5.83
C ARG A 124 5.31 -18.36 -5.58
N GLU A 125 6.55 -17.90 -5.33
CA GLU A 125 7.70 -18.78 -5.07
C GLU A 125 7.75 -19.32 -3.64
N ALA A 126 7.13 -18.63 -2.69
CA ALA A 126 7.07 -19.07 -1.30
C ALA A 126 6.12 -20.26 -1.11
N GLY A 127 5.04 -20.32 -1.90
CA GLY A 127 4.01 -21.34 -1.73
C GLY A 127 3.32 -21.20 -0.36
N ALA A 128 2.89 -22.33 0.22
CA ALA A 128 2.14 -22.34 1.48
C ALA A 128 3.01 -22.27 2.74
N GLU A 129 4.34 -22.36 2.64
CA GLU A 129 5.22 -22.34 3.83
C GLU A 129 5.60 -20.90 4.25
N PRO A 130 5.21 -20.45 5.46
CA PRO A 130 5.55 -19.12 5.95
C PRO A 130 7.07 -18.89 6.06
N GLY A 131 7.85 -19.93 6.33
CA GLY A 131 9.31 -19.81 6.39
C GLY A 131 9.95 -19.52 5.03
N ALA A 132 9.34 -19.99 3.94
CA ALA A 132 9.84 -19.80 2.59
C ALA A 132 9.66 -18.35 2.12
N ILE A 133 8.61 -17.65 2.58
CA ILE A 133 8.37 -16.25 2.19
C ILE A 133 9.54 -15.33 2.57
N LEU A 134 10.16 -15.56 3.73
CA LEU A 134 11.30 -14.77 4.22
C LEU A 134 12.56 -15.00 3.39
N GLU A 135 12.85 -16.25 3.02
CA GLU A 135 14.00 -16.58 2.17
C GLU A 135 13.83 -15.99 0.76
N ARG A 136 12.62 -16.12 0.18
CA ARG A 136 12.30 -15.56 -1.13
C ARG A 136 12.34 -14.04 -1.12
N ALA A 137 11.70 -13.42 -0.12
CA ALA A 137 11.74 -11.97 0.08
C ALA A 137 13.19 -11.47 0.22
N ALA A 138 14.01 -12.11 1.06
CA ALA A 138 15.41 -11.75 1.24
C ALA A 138 16.19 -11.82 -0.07
N ALA A 139 16.07 -12.92 -0.83
CA ALA A 139 16.76 -13.07 -2.11
C ALA A 139 16.30 -12.01 -3.13
N ARG A 140 14.99 -11.81 -3.28
CA ARG A 140 14.40 -10.89 -4.26
C ARG A 140 14.70 -9.43 -3.92
N PHE A 141 14.57 -9.03 -2.66
CA PHE A 141 14.85 -7.67 -2.23
C PHE A 141 16.34 -7.35 -2.27
N ALA A 142 17.22 -8.27 -1.86
CA ALA A 142 18.66 -8.05 -1.95
C ALA A 142 19.13 -7.92 -3.41
N ALA A 143 18.53 -8.66 -4.34
CA ALA A 143 18.83 -8.55 -5.76
C ALA A 143 18.28 -7.24 -6.37
N ALA A 144 17.05 -6.87 -6.05
CA ALA A 144 16.40 -5.69 -6.62
C ALA A 144 16.88 -4.36 -6.00
N PHE A 145 17.14 -4.36 -4.69
CA PHE A 145 17.38 -3.16 -3.88
C PHE A 145 18.51 -3.36 -2.86
N PRO A 146 19.74 -3.71 -3.31
CA PRO A 146 20.83 -4.03 -2.40
C PRO A 146 21.20 -2.89 -1.45
N ALA A 147 21.04 -1.64 -1.88
CA ALA A 147 21.42 -0.46 -1.09
C ALA A 147 20.50 -0.19 0.11
N ILE A 148 19.27 -0.69 0.09
CA ILE A 148 18.27 -0.43 1.14
C ILE A 148 17.79 -1.71 1.82
N THR A 149 18.31 -2.88 1.42
CA THR A 149 17.89 -4.17 1.97
C THR A 149 18.89 -4.65 3.02
N THR A 150 18.38 -5.02 4.19
CA THR A 150 19.13 -5.70 5.24
C THR A 150 18.53 -7.09 5.47
N VAL A 151 19.37 -8.13 5.45
CA VAL A 151 18.95 -9.51 5.73
C VAL A 151 19.65 -10.00 7.00
N GLN A 152 18.87 -10.55 7.94
CA GLN A 152 19.37 -11.18 9.15
C GLN A 152 19.11 -12.68 9.07
N ARG A 153 20.18 -13.47 9.21
CA ARG A 153 20.14 -14.94 9.22
C ARG A 153 20.52 -15.46 10.59
N GLY A 154 19.80 -16.49 11.02
CA GLY A 154 20.07 -17.19 12.28
C GLY A 154 21.30 -18.09 12.21
N GLY A 155 21.57 -18.76 13.33
CA GLY A 155 22.62 -19.78 13.45
C GLY A 155 24.04 -19.23 13.60
N MET A 156 24.97 -20.14 13.88
CA MET A 156 26.39 -19.81 14.04
C MET A 156 26.96 -19.34 12.69
N PHE A 157 27.49 -18.13 12.63
CA PHE A 157 28.08 -17.52 11.43
C PHE A 157 27.11 -17.21 10.27
N GLY A 158 25.81 -17.02 10.53
CA GLY A 158 24.84 -16.56 9.53
C GLY A 158 24.50 -17.58 8.43
N ARG A 159 24.79 -18.87 8.68
CA ARG A 159 24.46 -20.00 7.78
C ARG A 159 23.05 -20.56 7.99
N GLY A 160 22.30 -20.05 8.96
CA GLY A 160 20.95 -20.49 9.25
C GLY A 160 19.88 -19.83 8.37
N PRO A 161 18.60 -20.14 8.64
CA PRO A 161 17.48 -19.56 7.91
C PRO A 161 17.40 -18.05 8.12
N VAL A 162 16.79 -17.35 7.17
CA VAL A 162 16.45 -15.93 7.33
C VAL A 162 15.47 -15.77 8.50
N GLU A 163 15.90 -15.00 9.47
CA GLU A 163 15.11 -14.61 10.64
C GLU A 163 14.41 -13.27 10.42
N ALA A 164 15.02 -12.35 9.67
CA ALA A 164 14.39 -11.11 9.30
C ALA A 164 14.91 -10.56 7.97
N VAL A 165 14.03 -9.86 7.25
CA VAL A 165 14.39 -8.99 6.12
C VAL A 165 13.81 -7.61 6.38
N ALA A 166 14.59 -6.57 6.12
CA ALA A 166 14.18 -5.18 6.27
C ALA A 166 14.54 -4.38 5.01
N LEU A 167 13.64 -3.47 4.61
CA LEU A 167 13.91 -2.44 3.62
C LEU A 167 13.82 -1.06 4.29
N ASP A 168 14.91 -0.32 4.26
CA ASP A 168 15.01 1.05 4.76
C ASP A 168 14.71 2.01 3.59
N VAL A 169 13.43 2.28 3.32
CA VAL A 169 12.97 3.07 2.18
C VAL A 169 13.05 4.57 2.48
N PRO A 170 13.91 5.35 1.79
CA PRO A 170 14.02 6.79 1.99
C PRO A 170 12.80 7.53 1.43
N ARG A 171 12.25 8.45 2.23
CA ARG A 171 11.25 9.45 1.83
C ARG A 171 11.91 10.85 1.89
N ARG A 172 11.21 11.91 1.48
CA ARG A 172 11.81 13.26 1.33
C ARG A 172 12.50 13.76 2.60
N ASP A 173 11.88 13.59 3.76
CA ASP A 173 12.36 14.11 5.06
C ASP A 173 12.45 13.03 6.15
N ASP A 174 12.07 11.80 5.83
CA ASP A 174 12.03 10.68 6.76
C ASP A 174 12.44 9.36 6.10
N LEU A 175 12.54 8.30 6.92
CA LEU A 175 12.89 6.96 6.50
C LEU A 175 11.87 5.99 7.08
N GLN A 176 11.36 5.08 6.25
CA GLN A 176 10.52 3.99 6.71
C GLN A 176 11.22 2.65 6.56
N ARG A 177 11.31 1.93 7.67
CA ARG A 177 11.83 0.57 7.72
C ARG A 177 10.68 -0.41 7.68
N TYR A 178 10.52 -1.07 6.56
CA TYR A 178 9.59 -2.17 6.35
C TYR A 178 10.29 -3.48 6.71
N GLN A 179 9.80 -4.21 7.70
CA GLN A 179 10.47 -5.41 8.19
C GLN A 179 9.51 -6.60 8.29
N LEU A 180 9.95 -7.74 7.78
CA LEU A 180 9.35 -9.05 8.03
C LEU A 180 10.26 -9.83 8.99
N VAL A 181 9.68 -10.44 10.02
CA VAL A 181 10.42 -11.19 11.05
C VAL A 181 9.77 -12.55 11.26
N ARG A 182 10.59 -13.59 11.39
CA ARG A 182 10.15 -14.92 11.81
C ARG A 182 9.90 -14.93 13.31
N THR A 183 8.70 -15.28 13.73
CA THR A 183 8.38 -15.47 15.14
C THR A 183 8.91 -16.81 15.63
N ARG A 184 8.99 -16.99 16.95
CA ARG A 184 9.38 -18.30 17.55
C ARG A 184 8.42 -19.43 17.17
N ALA A 185 7.16 -19.11 16.89
CA ALA A 185 6.15 -20.06 16.46
C ALA A 185 6.26 -20.42 14.96
N GLY A 186 7.20 -19.82 14.23
CA GLY A 186 7.39 -20.05 12.79
C GLY A 186 6.48 -19.22 11.89
N ALA A 187 5.63 -18.36 12.45
CA ALA A 187 4.84 -17.38 11.69
C ALA A 187 5.72 -16.19 11.25
N VAL A 188 5.18 -15.35 10.37
CA VAL A 188 5.84 -14.12 9.92
C VAL A 188 5.06 -12.91 10.44
N GLU A 189 5.76 -12.02 11.12
CA GLU A 189 5.24 -10.74 11.56
C GLU A 189 5.77 -9.62 10.67
N ALA A 190 4.87 -8.73 10.27
CA ALA A 190 5.19 -7.57 9.45
C ALA A 190 5.12 -6.29 10.30
N THR A 191 6.17 -5.47 10.20
CA THR A 191 6.23 -4.20 10.93
C THR A 191 6.73 -3.08 10.03
N VAL A 192 6.29 -1.86 10.35
CA VAL A 192 6.82 -0.63 9.75
C VAL A 192 7.31 0.27 10.87
N THR A 193 8.57 0.67 10.80
CA THR A 193 9.17 1.63 11.74
C THR A 193 9.46 2.94 11.03
N ARG A 194 8.90 4.04 11.54
CA ARG A 194 9.16 5.39 11.04
C ARG A 194 10.36 6.00 11.76
N TYR A 195 11.29 6.56 11.01
CA TYR A 195 12.43 7.31 11.51
C TYR A 195 12.34 8.75 11.02
N LEU A 196 12.35 9.71 11.94
CA LEU A 196 12.41 11.13 11.62
C LEU A 196 13.82 11.63 11.91
N ARG A 197 14.52 12.16 10.90
CA ARG A 197 15.91 12.65 11.04
C ARG A 197 16.85 11.62 11.68
N GLY A 198 16.70 10.35 11.30
CA GLY A 198 17.49 9.22 11.83
C GLY A 198 17.07 8.72 13.22
N ILE A 199 16.12 9.37 13.89
CA ILE A 199 15.63 8.96 15.21
C ILE A 199 14.39 8.07 15.01
N LYS A 200 14.42 6.87 15.62
CA LYS A 200 13.25 5.98 15.66
C LYS A 200 12.09 6.70 16.35
N ASN A 201 11.01 6.93 15.61
CA ASN A 201 9.82 7.61 16.12
C ASN A 201 8.80 6.59 16.64
N ARG A 202 8.34 5.68 15.78
CA ARG A 202 7.30 4.71 16.12
C ARG A 202 7.38 3.45 15.27
N THR A 203 7.04 2.31 15.87
CA THR A 203 6.89 1.03 15.19
C THR A 203 5.44 0.60 15.25
N TYR A 204 4.91 0.13 14.13
CA TYR A 204 3.56 -0.39 14.00
C TYR A 204 3.63 -1.83 13.48
N ALA A 205 2.82 -2.71 14.06
CA ALA A 205 2.57 -4.04 13.52
C ALA A 205 1.46 -3.95 12.47
N TYR A 206 1.61 -4.70 11.38
CA TYR A 206 0.67 -4.75 10.28
C TYR A 206 0.34 -6.20 9.94
N ASP A 207 -0.83 -6.40 9.35
CA ASP A 207 -1.07 -7.60 8.55
C ASP A 207 -0.11 -7.61 7.33
N VAL A 208 0.27 -8.79 6.88
CA VAL A 208 1.24 -8.95 5.76
C VAL A 208 0.70 -8.31 4.47
N GLY A 209 -0.60 -8.39 4.21
CA GLY A 209 -1.23 -7.78 3.04
C GLY A 209 -1.24 -6.25 3.11
N GLU A 210 -1.59 -5.68 4.27
CA GLU A 210 -1.53 -4.22 4.50
C GLU A 210 -0.08 -3.70 4.39
N TRP A 211 0.86 -4.45 4.95
CA TRP A 211 2.29 -4.15 4.86
C TRP A 211 2.78 -4.15 3.41
N ALA A 212 2.38 -5.16 2.62
CA ALA A 212 2.77 -5.28 1.22
C ALA A 212 2.23 -4.10 0.39
N GLN A 213 0.97 -3.73 0.60
CA GLN A 213 0.36 -2.60 -0.10
C GLN A 213 1.06 -1.27 0.25
N ALA A 214 1.37 -1.04 1.53
CA ALA A 214 2.11 0.15 1.96
C ALA A 214 3.55 0.16 1.40
N LEU A 215 4.22 -0.99 1.32
CA LEU A 215 5.55 -1.10 0.72
C LEU A 215 5.52 -0.82 -0.79
N ILE A 216 4.49 -1.30 -1.52
CA ILE A 216 4.35 -1.05 -2.95
C ILE A 216 4.34 0.44 -3.24
N GLU A 217 3.55 1.21 -2.49
CA GLU A 217 3.41 2.65 -2.68
C GLU A 217 4.73 3.38 -2.45
N ASP A 218 5.37 3.12 -1.32
CA ASP A 218 6.63 3.75 -0.93
C ASP A 218 7.79 3.41 -1.84
N LEU A 219 7.91 2.12 -2.17
CA LEU A 219 9.00 1.63 -2.99
C LEU A 219 8.81 2.05 -4.45
N ALA A 220 7.57 2.17 -4.94
CA ALA A 220 7.28 2.76 -6.24
C ALA A 220 7.70 4.24 -6.29
N ALA A 221 7.36 5.01 -5.25
CA ALA A 221 7.79 6.40 -5.14
C ALA A 221 9.31 6.53 -5.04
N TYR A 222 9.99 5.59 -4.37
CA TYR A 222 11.45 5.51 -4.32
C TYR A 222 12.05 5.19 -5.70
N VAL A 223 11.54 4.18 -6.39
CA VAL A 223 11.99 3.78 -7.74
C VAL A 223 11.80 4.89 -8.76
N GLU A 224 10.75 5.68 -8.64
CA GLU A 224 10.52 6.84 -9.50
C GLU A 224 11.57 7.94 -9.28
N ARG A 225 12.00 8.17 -8.03
CA ARG A 225 13.06 9.13 -7.70
C ARG A 225 14.45 8.63 -8.08
N GLU A 226 14.71 7.33 -7.88
CA GLU A 226 16.02 6.72 -8.03
C GLU A 226 16.15 5.97 -9.36
N ARG A 227 16.74 6.62 -10.36
CA ARG A 227 16.98 6.03 -11.70
C ARG A 227 17.72 4.69 -11.63
N GLY A 228 18.67 4.54 -10.68
CA GLY A 228 19.41 3.30 -10.49
C GLY A 228 18.54 2.13 -10.04
N ALA A 229 17.56 2.39 -9.15
CA ALA A 229 16.64 1.36 -8.67
C ALA A 229 15.72 0.86 -9.79
N ARG A 230 15.25 1.78 -10.66
CA ARG A 230 14.45 1.42 -11.83
C ARG A 230 15.21 0.52 -12.81
N ALA A 231 16.47 0.86 -13.10
CA ALA A 231 17.30 0.08 -14.02
C ALA A 231 17.55 -1.34 -13.50
N THR A 232 17.85 -1.50 -12.21
CA THR A 232 18.06 -2.81 -11.57
C THR A 232 16.81 -3.67 -11.63
N LEU A 233 15.63 -3.13 -11.30
CA LEU A 233 14.37 -3.87 -11.38
C LEU A 233 14.04 -4.33 -12.80
N THR A 234 14.20 -3.43 -13.78
CA THR A 234 13.92 -3.73 -15.18
C THR A 234 14.79 -4.87 -15.67
N ARG A 235 16.10 -4.82 -15.37
CA ARG A 235 17.05 -5.88 -15.71
C ARG A 235 16.68 -7.21 -15.04
N LEU A 236 16.34 -7.19 -13.75
CA LEU A 236 15.98 -8.39 -13.01
C LEU A 236 14.79 -9.13 -13.63
N PHE A 237 13.81 -8.41 -14.18
CA PHE A 237 12.68 -9.03 -14.88
C PHE A 237 13.02 -9.50 -16.30
N MET A 238 14.01 -8.90 -16.97
CA MET A 238 14.49 -9.38 -18.27
C MET A 238 15.30 -10.67 -18.16
N GLU A 239 16.13 -10.81 -17.12
CA GLU A 239 17.02 -11.98 -16.93
C GLU A 239 16.29 -13.25 -16.45
N GLN A 240 15.06 -13.11 -15.95
CA GLN A 240 14.28 -14.23 -15.38
C GLN A 240 13.26 -14.83 -16.34
N ARG A 241 13.27 -14.42 -17.61
CA ARG A 241 12.37 -14.86 -18.65
C ARG A 241 13.04 -15.88 -19.56
#